data_AF-A0A258YIZ4-F1
#
_entry.id   AF-A0A258YIZ4-F1
#
_cell.length_a   1.000
_cell.length_b   1.000
_cell.length_c   1.000
_cell.angle_alpha   90.00
_cell.angle_beta   90.00
_cell.angle_gamma   90.00
#
_symmetry.space_group_name_H-M   'P 1'
#
loop_
_entity.id
_entity.type
_entity.pdbx_description
1 polymer ?
#
loop_
_entity_poly.entity_id
_entity_poly.type
_entity_poly.pdbx_seq_one_letter_code
_entity_poly.pdbx_strand_id
1 'polypeptide(L)'
;MLNHLLKKLIRNHSGLIRMITSRIGLAIAVFLLLTAIQIQSNYYFLLNSPNNKDSIADFLVINKTLDNNNLGNTKLDQELINEIAKQSFTESVGVLNPSRFKASIQSISNQFPFYTDISFESVPSSFIDVKNI
;
A
#
# COMPACT_ATOMS: atom_id res chain seq x y z
N MET A 1 -51.69 -48.81 -11.01
CA MET A 1 -52.53 -47.63 -11.31
C MET A 1 -52.24 -46.44 -10.39
N LEU A 2 -52.16 -46.65 -9.06
CA LEU A 2 -51.88 -45.60 -8.06
C LEU A 2 -50.57 -44.82 -8.29
N ASN A 3 -49.46 -45.51 -8.62
CA ASN A 3 -48.17 -44.87 -8.92
C ASN A 3 -48.20 -43.95 -10.15
N HIS A 4 -49.06 -44.25 -11.13
CA HIS A 4 -49.19 -43.42 -12.32
C HIS A 4 -49.96 -42.13 -12.02
N LEU A 5 -51.00 -42.23 -11.19
CA LEU A 5 -51.79 -41.09 -10.72
C LEU A 5 -50.97 -40.19 -9.79
N LEU A 6 -50.21 -40.75 -8.85
CA LEU A 6 -49.30 -40.00 -7.97
C LEU A 6 -48.23 -39.26 -8.77
N LYS A 7 -47.58 -39.94 -9.73
CA LYS A 7 -46.57 -39.31 -10.60
C LYS A 7 -47.18 -38.19 -11.46
N LYS A 8 -48.42 -38.34 -11.92
CA LYS A 8 -49.14 -37.31 -12.68
C LYS A 8 -49.56 -36.14 -11.80
N LEU A 9 -49.99 -36.38 -10.56
CA LEU A 9 -50.38 -35.34 -9.59
C LEU A 9 -49.18 -34.48 -9.16
N ILE A 10 -48.06 -35.13 -8.82
CA ILE A 10 -46.80 -34.45 -8.46
C ILE A 10 -46.26 -33.64 -9.65
N ARG A 11 -46.35 -34.19 -10.87
CA ARG A 11 -45.87 -33.50 -12.08
C ARG A 11 -46.82 -32.39 -12.58
N ASN A 12 -48.11 -32.42 -12.23
CA ASN A 12 -49.08 -31.40 -12.62
C ASN A 12 -49.22 -30.24 -11.62
N HIS A 13 -48.75 -30.38 -10.38
CA HIS A 13 -48.93 -29.32 -9.37
C HIS A 13 -47.90 -28.17 -9.48
N SER A 14 -46.74 -28.42 -10.08
CA SER A 14 -45.82 -27.36 -10.46
C SER A 14 -45.64 -27.36 -11.97
N GLY A 15 -46.22 -26.36 -12.65
CA GLY A 15 -45.99 -26.16 -14.08
C GLY A 15 -44.49 -26.15 -14.37
N LEU A 16 -44.08 -26.87 -15.40
CA LEU A 16 -42.68 -27.04 -15.82
C LEU A 16 -41.97 -25.68 -15.97
N ILE A 17 -42.72 -24.66 -16.40
CA ILE A 17 -42.31 -23.25 -16.49
C ILE A 17 -41.88 -22.70 -15.12
N ARG A 18 -42.68 -22.92 -14.06
CA ARG A 18 -42.37 -22.47 -12.70
C ARG A 18 -41.10 -23.11 -12.14
N MET A 19 -40.85 -24.38 -12.48
CA MET A 19 -39.61 -25.05 -12.08
C MET A 19 -38.39 -24.49 -12.82
N ILE A 20 -38.52 -24.22 -14.12
CA ILE A 20 -37.43 -23.63 -14.92
C ILE A 20 -37.10 -22.21 -14.42
N THR A 21 -38.12 -21.36 -14.22
CA THR A 21 -37.89 -19.99 -13.73
C THR A 21 -37.28 -19.97 -12.35
N SER A 22 -37.68 -20.89 -11.47
CA SER A 22 -37.10 -21.02 -10.12
C SER A 22 -35.63 -21.46 -10.17
N ARG A 23 -35.26 -22.39 -11.08
CA ARG A 23 -33.87 -22.82 -11.26
C ARG A 23 -33.00 -21.70 -11.85
N ILE A 24 -33.52 -20.96 -12.82
CA ILE A 24 -32.82 -19.80 -13.40
C ILE A 24 -32.62 -18.71 -12.34
N GLY A 25 -33.66 -18.39 -11.57
CA GLY A 25 -33.58 -17.40 -10.49
C GLY A 25 -32.54 -17.79 -9.43
N LEU A 26 -32.50 -19.06 -9.03
CA LEU A 26 -31.48 -19.57 -8.10
C LEU A 26 -30.07 -19.51 -8.70
N ALA A 27 -29.90 -19.88 -9.97
CA ALA A 27 -28.61 -19.79 -10.65
C ALA A 27 -28.09 -18.35 -10.72
N ILE A 28 -28.98 -17.39 -11.02
CA ILE A 28 -28.64 -15.96 -11.05
C ILE A 28 -28.26 -15.48 -9.64
N ALA A 29 -29.01 -15.86 -8.62
CA ALA A 29 -28.72 -15.47 -7.24
C ALA A 29 -27.34 -15.97 -6.77
N VAL A 30 -27.02 -17.23 -7.03
CA VAL A 30 -25.71 -17.81 -6.70
C VAL A 30 -24.61 -17.13 -7.51
N PHE A 31 -24.82 -16.87 -8.80
CA PHE A 31 -23.86 -16.17 -9.66
C PHE A 31 -23.56 -14.76 -9.13
N LEU A 32 -24.58 -14.00 -8.75
CA LEU A 32 -24.41 -12.66 -8.17
C LEU A 32 -23.65 -12.72 -6.84
N LEU A 33 -23.96 -13.70 -5.98
CA LEU A 33 -23.27 -13.88 -4.71
C LEU A 33 -21.78 -14.19 -4.90
N LEU A 34 -21.45 -15.11 -5.81
CA LEU A 34 -20.05 -15.42 -6.14
C LEU A 34 -19.33 -14.22 -6.75
N THR A 35 -20.02 -13.45 -7.60
CA THR A 35 -19.46 -12.23 -8.20
C THR A 35 -19.16 -11.18 -7.14
N ALA A 36 -20.06 -10.98 -6.17
CA ALA A 36 -19.84 -10.04 -5.08
C ALA A 36 -18.61 -10.42 -4.24
N ILE A 37 -18.44 -11.71 -3.93
CA ILE A 37 -17.25 -12.22 -3.21
C ILE A 37 -15.98 -11.98 -4.03
N GLN A 38 -16.00 -12.28 -5.34
CA GLN A 38 -14.83 -12.08 -6.20
C GLN A 38 -14.45 -10.60 -6.28
N ILE A 39 -15.44 -9.71 -6.43
CA ILE A 39 -15.22 -8.26 -6.44
C ILE A 39 -14.60 -7.82 -5.12
N GLN A 40 -15.16 -8.23 -3.97
CA GLN A 40 -14.62 -7.89 -2.66
C GLN A 40 -13.17 -8.37 -2.50
N SER A 41 -12.87 -9.61 -2.87
CA SER A 41 -11.52 -10.16 -2.81
C SER A 41 -10.55 -9.39 -3.69
N ASN A 42 -10.97 -9.04 -4.91
CA ASN A 42 -10.14 -8.26 -5.84
C ASN A 42 -9.87 -6.86 -5.30
N TYR A 43 -10.88 -6.17 -4.76
CA TYR A 43 -10.71 -4.85 -4.14
C TYR A 43 -9.78 -4.92 -2.92
N TYR A 44 -9.95 -5.92 -2.05
CA TYR A 44 -9.07 -6.10 -0.90
C TYR A 44 -7.63 -6.35 -1.33
N PHE A 45 -7.43 -7.21 -2.33
CA PHE A 45 -6.11 -7.45 -2.91
C PHE A 45 -5.53 -6.18 -3.50
N LEU A 46 -6.28 -5.42 -4.31
CA LEU A 46 -5.79 -4.18 -4.91
C LEU A 46 -5.42 -3.14 -3.84
N LEU A 47 -6.23 -2.97 -2.79
CA LEU A 47 -5.94 -1.99 -1.73
C LEU A 47 -4.75 -2.39 -0.85
N ASN A 48 -4.56 -3.69 -0.61
CA ASN A 48 -3.55 -4.18 0.33
C ASN A 48 -2.35 -4.86 -0.33
N SER A 49 -2.33 -4.93 -1.66
CA SER A 49 -1.22 -5.51 -2.42
C SER A 49 0.06 -4.74 -2.10
N PRO A 50 1.19 -5.41 -1.82
CA PRO A 50 2.48 -4.77 -1.57
C PRO A 50 2.83 -3.71 -2.63
N ASN A 51 2.51 -3.98 -3.90
CA ASN A 51 2.79 -3.07 -5.02
C ASN A 51 1.92 -1.81 -5.06
N ASN A 52 0.85 -1.72 -4.25
CA ASN A 52 -0.01 -0.53 -4.15
C ASN A 52 0.18 0.22 -2.82
N LYS A 53 1.03 -0.30 -1.92
CA LYS A 53 1.46 0.39 -0.70
C LYS A 53 2.57 1.41 -0.95
N ASP A 54 3.09 1.47 -2.18
CA ASP A 54 4.18 2.36 -2.62
C ASP A 54 3.92 3.87 -2.43
N SER A 55 2.71 4.31 -2.07
CA SER A 55 2.45 5.74 -1.81
C SER A 55 2.41 6.13 -0.33
N ILE A 56 2.47 5.17 0.61
CA ILE A 56 2.52 5.46 2.04
C ILE A 56 3.56 4.53 2.68
N ALA A 57 4.83 4.74 2.34
CA ALA A 57 5.89 4.20 3.17
C ALA A 57 5.89 4.99 4.50
N ASP A 58 5.51 4.32 5.58
CA ASP A 58 5.55 4.90 6.94
C ASP A 58 7.01 4.98 7.39
N PHE A 59 7.69 6.06 7.02
CA PHE A 59 9.05 6.32 7.47
C PHE A 59 9.06 6.97 8.85
N LEU A 60 9.81 6.39 9.78
CA LEU A 60 10.18 7.04 11.02
C LEU A 60 11.56 7.68 10.86
N VAL A 61 11.61 9.01 10.88
CA VAL A 61 12.88 9.75 10.86
C VAL A 61 13.37 9.95 12.28
N ILE A 62 14.56 9.45 12.58
CA ILE A 62 15.19 9.52 13.90
C ILE A 62 16.40 10.44 13.81
N ASN A 63 16.42 11.48 14.65
CA ASN A 63 17.52 12.43 14.75
C ASN A 63 18.25 12.28 16.08
N LYS A 64 19.58 12.41 16.07
CA LYS A 64 20.39 12.49 17.29
C LYS A 64 20.27 13.90 17.89
N THR A 65 20.00 13.99 19.18
CA THR A 65 20.00 15.27 19.90
C THR A 65 21.41 15.84 19.97
N LEU A 66 21.57 17.10 19.56
CA LEU A 66 22.85 17.79 19.55
C LEU A 66 23.06 18.56 20.86
N ASP A 67 24.28 18.51 21.39
CA ASP A 67 24.77 19.22 22.56
C ASP A 67 26.17 19.81 22.29
N ASN A 68 26.71 20.60 23.23
CA ASN A 68 28.01 21.23 23.08
C ASN A 68 29.18 20.24 22.93
N ASN A 69 29.01 18.98 23.35
CA ASN A 69 30.06 17.96 23.29
C ASN A 69 30.06 17.22 21.95
N ASN A 70 28.93 17.19 21.25
CA ASN A 70 28.75 16.49 19.98
C ASN A 70 28.54 17.42 18.77
N LEU A 71 28.53 18.75 19.00
CA LEU A 71 28.52 19.78 17.96
C LEU A 71 29.74 19.59 17.03
N GLY A 72 29.50 19.04 15.83
CA GLY A 72 30.54 18.74 14.83
C GLY A 72 30.81 17.25 14.59
N ASN A 73 30.31 16.36 15.45
CA ASN A 73 30.29 14.91 15.21
C ASN A 73 28.86 14.38 15.25
N THR A 74 28.11 14.67 14.20
CA THR A 74 26.70 14.31 14.04
C THR A 74 26.49 12.87 13.55
N LYS A 75 27.57 12.08 13.43
CA LYS A 75 27.47 10.69 12.97
C LYS A 75 26.70 9.85 13.99
N LEU A 76 25.73 9.09 13.48
CA LEU A 76 25.07 8.03 14.22
C LEU A 76 26.03 6.86 14.42
N ASP A 77 25.90 6.18 15.56
CA ASP A 77 26.68 4.99 15.86
C ASP A 77 26.20 3.81 15.01
N GLN A 78 27.16 3.05 14.47
CA GLN A 78 26.85 1.89 13.64
C GLN A 78 26.20 0.78 14.47
N GLU A 79 26.55 0.66 15.76
CA GLU A 79 25.90 -0.30 16.66
C GLU A 79 24.41 0.00 16.82
N LEU A 80 24.05 1.26 17.08
CA LEU A 80 22.66 1.70 17.18
C LEU A 80 21.87 1.46 15.88
N ILE A 81 22.47 1.76 14.73
CA ILE A 81 21.86 1.47 13.42
C ILE A 81 21.56 -0.02 13.28
N ASN A 82 22.51 -0.88 13.68
CA ASN A 82 22.36 -2.33 13.62
C ASN A 82 21.32 -2.85 14.62
N GLU A 83 21.18 -2.22 15.79
CA GLU A 83 20.15 -2.56 16.78
C GLU A 83 18.74 -2.21 16.30
N ILE A 84 18.56 -1.05 15.67
CA ILE A 84 17.30 -0.64 15.05
C ILE A 84 16.95 -1.60 13.91
N ALA A 85 17.92 -1.94 13.06
CA ALA A 85 17.71 -2.87 11.95
C ALA A 85 17.30 -4.29 12.40
N LYS A 86 17.56 -4.68 13.65
CA LYS A 86 17.18 -6.00 14.21
C LYS A 86 15.77 -6.03 14.82
N GLN A 87 15.10 -4.89 14.96
CA GLN A 87 13.77 -4.84 15.58
C GLN A 87 12.72 -5.49 14.68
N SER A 88 11.73 -6.15 15.29
CA SER A 88 10.70 -6.90 14.55
C SER A 88 9.80 -6.04 13.66
N PHE A 89 9.75 -4.73 13.91
CA PHE A 89 8.96 -3.77 13.15
C PHE A 89 9.77 -3.01 12.10
N THR A 90 11.09 -3.22 12.03
CA THR A 90 11.97 -2.51 11.10
C THR A 90 12.18 -3.36 9.85
N GLU A 91 11.69 -2.88 8.72
CA GLU A 91 11.90 -3.54 7.42
C GLU A 91 13.29 -3.22 6.85
N SER A 92 13.70 -1.95 6.91
CA SER A 92 14.98 -1.48 6.41
C SER A 92 15.39 -0.20 7.13
N VAL A 93 16.69 0.08 7.16
CA VAL A 93 17.26 1.30 7.73
C VAL A 93 18.12 2.00 6.67
N GLY A 94 17.79 3.27 6.40
CA GLY A 94 18.54 4.13 5.50
C GLY A 94 19.18 5.29 6.25
N VAL A 95 20.47 5.51 6.03
CA VAL A 95 21.19 6.63 6.65
C VAL A 95 21.13 7.86 5.74
N LEU A 96 20.61 8.97 6.28
CA LEU A 96 20.63 10.27 5.62
C LEU A 96 22.06 10.83 5.67
N ASN A 97 22.63 11.07 4.49
CA ASN A 97 23.97 11.63 4.38
C ASN A 97 23.87 13.10 3.94
N PRO A 98 24.35 14.06 4.75
CA PRO A 98 24.33 15.46 4.37
C PRO A 98 25.29 15.73 3.22
N SER A 99 24.92 16.70 2.38
CA SER A 99 25.75 17.18 1.29
C SER A 99 27.10 17.69 1.79
N ARG A 100 28.16 17.34 1.06
CA ARG A 100 29.51 17.87 1.29
C ARG A 100 29.71 19.24 0.63
N PHE A 101 28.75 19.70 -0.15
CA PHE A 101 28.81 20.95 -0.89
C PHE A 101 27.83 21.95 -0.31
N LYS A 102 28.30 23.19 -0.14
CA LYS A 102 27.42 24.33 0.14
C LYS A 102 26.61 24.64 -1.10
N ALA A 103 25.31 24.82 -0.91
CA ALA A 103 24.41 25.26 -1.95
C ALA A 103 23.57 26.42 -1.42
N SER A 104 23.26 27.36 -2.28
CA SER A 104 22.48 28.54 -1.93
C SER A 104 21.60 28.94 -3.10
N ILE A 105 20.40 29.42 -2.79
CA ILE A 105 19.49 29.99 -3.77
C ILE A 105 19.53 31.51 -3.62
N GLN A 106 19.70 32.20 -4.74
CA GLN A 106 19.67 33.65 -4.81
C GLN A 106 18.64 34.12 -5.83
N SER A 107 17.90 35.16 -5.47
CA SER A 107 17.02 35.87 -6.40
C SER A 107 17.81 36.49 -7.56
N ILE A 108 17.28 36.35 -8.76
CA ILE A 108 17.80 37.03 -9.96
C ILE A 108 17.31 38.48 -10.02
N SER A 109 16.28 38.85 -9.23
CA SER A 109 15.67 40.17 -9.27
C SER A 109 16.34 41.16 -8.31
N ASN A 110 16.75 42.32 -8.83
CA ASN A 110 17.23 43.45 -8.01
C ASN A 110 16.13 44.11 -7.18
N GLN A 111 14.85 43.93 -7.54
CA GLN A 111 13.73 44.52 -6.81
C GLN A 111 13.41 43.72 -5.54
N PHE A 112 13.69 42.42 -5.55
CA PHE A 112 13.47 41.50 -4.43
C PHE A 112 14.71 40.62 -4.24
N PRO A 113 15.82 41.18 -3.71
CA PRO A 113 17.00 40.41 -3.43
C PRO A 113 16.74 39.51 -2.21
N PHE A 114 16.81 38.20 -2.41
CA PHE A 114 16.85 37.24 -1.32
C PHE A 114 17.98 36.25 -1.56
N TYR A 115 18.56 35.78 -0.46
CA TYR A 115 19.59 34.76 -0.42
C TYR A 115 19.23 33.78 0.69
N THR A 116 19.31 32.49 0.40
CA THR A 116 19.16 31.45 1.42
C THR A 116 20.14 30.32 1.16
N ASP A 117 20.76 29.84 2.23
CA ASP A 117 21.46 28.56 2.19
C ASP A 117 20.43 27.43 2.03
N ILE A 118 20.80 26.41 1.27
CA ILE A 118 20.03 25.17 1.15
C ILE A 118 20.92 23.98 1.48
N SER A 119 20.34 22.99 2.14
CA SER A 119 21.02 21.75 2.48
C SER A 119 20.39 20.62 1.69
N PHE A 120 21.23 19.82 1.03
CA PHE A 120 20.81 18.58 0.40
C PHE A 120 21.24 17.40 1.26
N GLU A 121 20.41 16.36 1.27
CA GLU A 121 20.72 15.08 1.89
C GLU A 121 20.48 13.97 0.87
N SER A 122 21.28 12.91 0.95
CA SER A 122 21.07 11.72 0.15
C SER A 122 20.59 10.56 1.00
N VAL A 123 19.72 9.74 0.39
CA VAL A 123 19.23 8.47 0.93
C VAL A 123 19.80 7.32 0.09
N PRO A 124 19.87 6.09 0.62
CA PRO A 124 20.22 4.93 -0.19
C PRO A 124 19.20 4.70 -1.32
N SER A 125 19.65 4.18 -2.46
CA SER A 125 18.82 4.01 -3.67
C SER A 125 17.58 3.14 -3.46
N SER A 126 17.60 2.20 -2.51
CA SER A 126 16.45 1.36 -2.16
C SER A 126 15.26 2.14 -1.58
N PHE A 127 15.48 3.38 -1.14
CA PHE A 127 14.45 4.26 -0.58
C PHE A 127 13.92 5.26 -1.61
N ILE A 128 14.42 5.22 -2.84
CA ILE A 128 13.95 6.07 -3.93
C ILE A 128 13.25 5.16 -4.94
N ASP A 129 12.02 5.50 -5.29
CA ASP A 129 11.28 4.80 -6.35
C ASP A 129 11.85 5.20 -7.72
N VAL A 130 13.05 4.71 -8.02
CA VAL A 130 13.67 4.88 -9.33
C VAL A 130 13.20 3.72 -10.20
N LYS A 131 12.09 3.92 -10.91
CA LYS A 131 11.81 3.10 -12.08
C LYS A 131 12.97 3.31 -13.05
N ASN A 132 13.84 2.31 -13.18
CA ASN A 132 14.85 2.29 -14.22
C ASN A 132 14.11 2.41 -15.57
N ILE A 133 14.26 3.57 -16.21
CA ILE A 133 13.83 3.82 -17.59
C ILE A 133 14.91 3.27 -18.52
#